data_AF-A0A1S1LHJ9-F1
#
_entry.id   AF-A0A1S1LHJ9-F1
#
_cell.length_a   1.000
_cell.length_b   1.000
_cell.length_c   1.000
_cell.angle_alpha   90.00
_cell.angle_beta   90.00
_cell.angle_gamma   90.00
#
_symmetry.space_group_name_H-M   'P 1'
#
loop_
_entity.id
_entity.type
_entity.pdbx_description
1 polymer ?
#
loop_
_entity_poly.entity_id
_entity_poly.type
_entity_poly.pdbx_seq_one_letter_code
_entity_poly.pdbx_strand_id
1 'polypeptide(L)'
;MSTDHYARPRPVDDLMLQFPAGLGDLLPPMDAIPDDYPHRQDWLDFQGRWFAGVLPPNAEMEPADGIDATTAGRHLSAIQRSFEPKHEHKMAAVAWLASRWFVRVSTSDGSYSCPSRKPAS
;
A
#
# COMPACT_ATOMS: atom_id res chain seq x y z
N MET A 1 -4.87 18.82 -17.86
CA MET A 1 -4.28 18.29 -16.61
C MET A 1 -4.72 16.84 -16.51
N SER A 2 -3.81 15.88 -16.61
CA SER A 2 -4.16 14.48 -16.41
C SER A 2 -4.50 14.30 -14.92
N THR A 3 -5.71 13.87 -14.61
CA THR A 3 -6.12 13.60 -13.22
C THR A 3 -5.35 12.38 -12.73
N ASP A 4 -4.55 12.54 -11.68
CA ASP A 4 -3.83 11.42 -11.06
C ASP A 4 -4.84 10.47 -10.39
N HIS A 5 -5.13 9.39 -11.09
CA HIS A 5 -6.15 8.41 -10.75
C HIS A 5 -5.87 7.69 -9.42
N TYR A 6 -4.62 7.64 -8.98
CA TYR A 6 -4.16 6.91 -7.79
C TYR A 6 -3.77 7.85 -6.63
N ALA A 7 -4.09 9.14 -6.75
CA ALA A 7 -3.87 10.12 -5.67
C ALA A 7 -4.68 9.84 -4.41
N ARG A 8 -5.79 9.11 -4.51
CA ARG A 8 -6.63 8.76 -3.36
C ARG A 8 -7.09 7.31 -3.46
N PRO A 9 -7.27 6.63 -2.31
CA PRO A 9 -7.84 5.30 -2.31
C PRO A 9 -9.31 5.33 -2.74
N ARG A 10 -9.78 4.21 -3.28
CA ARG A 10 -11.16 4.04 -3.73
C ARG A 10 -11.93 3.22 -2.71
N PRO A 11 -13.22 3.52 -2.48
CA PRO A 11 -14.08 2.66 -1.68
C PRO A 11 -14.10 1.23 -2.22
N VAL A 12 -13.85 0.26 -1.34
CA VAL A 12 -13.99 -1.17 -1.61
C VAL A 12 -15.11 -1.71 -0.75
N ASP A 13 -16.17 -2.19 -1.39
CA ASP A 13 -17.32 -2.78 -0.69
C ASP A 13 -16.97 -4.17 -0.09
N ASP A 14 -17.86 -4.70 0.74
CA ASP A 14 -17.61 -5.98 1.43
C ASP A 14 -17.60 -7.19 0.49
N LEU A 15 -18.23 -7.08 -0.68
CA LEU A 15 -18.28 -8.16 -1.66
C LEU A 15 -16.92 -8.30 -2.36
N MET A 16 -16.33 -7.19 -2.81
CA MET A 16 -15.02 -7.13 -3.44
C MET A 16 -13.90 -7.52 -2.46
N LEU A 17 -14.07 -7.23 -1.17
CA LEU A 17 -13.11 -7.63 -0.13
C LEU A 17 -13.13 -9.14 0.15
N GLN A 18 -14.28 -9.79 0.01
CA GLN A 18 -14.46 -11.23 0.17
C GLN A 18 -14.09 -11.99 -1.11
N PHE A 19 -14.39 -11.43 -2.28
CA PHE A 19 -14.15 -12.03 -3.58
C PHE A 19 -13.51 -10.99 -4.51
N PRO A 20 -12.18 -10.82 -4.46
CA PRO A 20 -11.46 -9.86 -5.31
C PRO A 20 -11.34 -10.39 -6.76
N ALA A 21 -12.49 -10.60 -7.41
CA ALA A 21 -12.59 -10.97 -8.81
C ALA A 21 -12.64 -9.70 -9.66
N GLY A 22 -11.56 -9.41 -10.40
CA GLY A 22 -11.44 -8.21 -11.21
C GLY A 22 -11.04 -7.01 -10.36
N LEU A 23 -9.72 -6.81 -10.17
CA LEU A 23 -9.22 -5.62 -9.48
C LEU A 23 -9.53 -4.32 -10.22
N GLY A 24 -9.62 -4.36 -11.56
CA GLY A 24 -9.94 -3.21 -12.40
C GLY A 24 -9.12 -1.98 -12.04
N ASP A 25 -9.79 -0.86 -11.81
CA ASP A 25 -9.20 0.42 -11.45
C ASP A 25 -8.48 0.44 -10.08
N LEU A 26 -8.63 -0.60 -9.25
CA LEU A 26 -7.87 -0.68 -8.01
C LEU A 26 -6.40 -0.98 -8.24
N LEU A 27 -6.09 -1.75 -9.29
CA LEU A 27 -4.71 -2.13 -9.63
C LEU A 27 -4.13 -1.12 -10.62
N PRO A 28 -3.10 -0.34 -10.24
CA PRO A 28 -2.39 0.48 -11.20
C PRO A 28 -1.78 -0.37 -12.32
N PRO A 29 -1.88 0.03 -13.59
CA PRO A 29 -1.07 -0.57 -14.65
C PRO A 29 0.41 -0.61 -14.26
N MET A 30 1.12 -1.68 -14.62
CA MET A 30 2.52 -1.87 -14.21
C MET A 30 3.42 -0.71 -14.69
N ASP A 31 3.17 -0.21 -15.90
CA ASP A 31 3.90 0.91 -16.51
C ASP A 31 3.55 2.29 -15.90
N ALA A 32 2.48 2.38 -15.12
CA ALA A 32 2.12 3.58 -14.35
C ALA A 32 2.84 3.65 -12.99
N ILE A 33 3.45 2.55 -12.54
CA ILE A 33 4.20 2.49 -11.28
C ILE A 33 5.65 2.91 -11.58
N PRO A 34 6.13 4.05 -11.04
CA PRO A 34 7.51 4.47 -11.24
C PRO A 34 8.49 3.51 -10.54
N ASP A 35 9.66 3.31 -11.14
CA ASP A 35 10.73 2.52 -10.53
C ASP A 35 11.50 3.28 -9.43
N ASP A 36 11.30 4.60 -9.31
CA ASP A 36 12.14 5.53 -8.53
C ASP A 36 11.36 6.46 -7.58
N TYR A 37 10.39 5.92 -6.83
CA TYR A 37 9.70 6.69 -5.79
C TYR A 37 10.43 6.68 -4.42
N PRO A 38 10.24 7.72 -3.59
CA PRO A 38 10.88 7.82 -2.28
C PRO A 38 10.62 6.58 -1.41
N HIS A 39 11.67 6.08 -0.75
CA HIS A 39 11.60 4.95 0.17
C HIS A 39 11.06 3.65 -0.44
N ARG A 40 11.18 3.46 -1.76
CA ARG A 40 10.69 2.27 -2.47
C ARG A 40 11.03 0.94 -1.80
N GLN A 41 12.27 0.76 -1.36
CA GLN A 41 12.70 -0.48 -0.71
C GLN A 41 12.03 -0.67 0.66
N ASP A 42 11.88 0.40 1.45
CA ASP A 42 11.17 0.31 2.74
C ASP A 42 9.70 -0.12 2.51
N TRP A 43 9.04 0.45 1.50
CA TRP A 43 7.65 0.13 1.18
C TRP A 43 7.46 -1.27 0.59
N LEU A 44 8.44 -1.77 -0.18
CA LEU A 44 8.46 -3.15 -0.64
C LEU A 44 8.68 -4.13 0.52
N ASP A 45 9.57 -3.79 1.46
CA ASP A 45 9.79 -4.59 2.67
C ASP A 45 8.54 -4.62 3.56
N PHE A 46 7.85 -3.47 3.72
CA PHE A 46 6.54 -3.38 4.36
C PHE A 46 5.53 -4.32 3.69
N GLN A 47 5.39 -4.23 2.37
CA GLN A 47 4.46 -5.06 1.60
C GLN A 47 4.79 -6.55 1.79
N GLY A 48 6.06 -6.93 1.70
CA GLY A 48 6.51 -8.31 1.89
C GLY A 48 6.20 -8.85 3.28
N ARG A 49 6.46 -8.06 4.33
CA ARG A 49 6.14 -8.42 5.72
C ARG A 49 4.64 -8.57 5.95
N TRP A 50 3.84 -7.66 5.37
CA TRP A 50 2.39 -7.75 5.44
C TRP A 50 1.87 -9.00 4.75
N PHE A 51 2.33 -9.28 3.53
CA PHE A 51 1.96 -10.48 2.80
C PHE A 51 2.33 -11.78 3.53
N ALA A 52 3.52 -11.83 4.12
CA ALA A 52 4.00 -13.00 4.86
C ALA A 52 3.33 -13.16 6.25
N GLY A 53 2.50 -12.22 6.69
CA GLY A 53 1.86 -12.26 8.01
C GLY A 53 2.85 -12.04 9.16
N VAL A 54 3.98 -11.38 8.89
CA VAL A 54 5.05 -11.10 9.88
C VAL A 54 5.19 -9.60 10.17
N LEU A 55 4.26 -8.77 9.69
CA LEU A 55 4.12 -7.40 10.14
C LEU A 55 3.71 -7.41 11.62
N PRO A 56 4.35 -6.62 12.50
CA PRO A 56 3.98 -6.60 13.91
C PRO A 56 2.49 -6.30 14.11
N PRO A 57 1.80 -6.99 15.03
CA PRO A 57 0.35 -6.83 15.22
C PRO A 57 -0.05 -5.46 15.75
N ASN A 58 0.89 -4.73 16.37
CA ASN A 58 0.75 -3.35 16.83
C ASN A 58 1.28 -2.31 15.82
N ALA A 59 1.47 -2.68 14.56
CA ALA A 59 1.85 -1.74 13.52
C ALA A 59 0.65 -0.84 13.16
N GLU A 60 0.84 0.47 13.31
CA GLU A 60 -0.14 1.50 12.99
C GLU A 60 0.26 2.20 11.69
N MET A 61 -0.72 2.46 10.82
CA MET A 61 -0.52 3.17 9.56
C MET A 61 -0.99 4.63 9.72
N GLU A 62 -0.07 5.58 9.58
CA GLU A 62 -0.31 7.01 9.64
C GLU A 62 -0.67 7.53 8.23
N PRO A 63 -1.94 7.89 7.97
CA PRO A 63 -2.37 8.35 6.65
C PRO A 63 -1.81 9.74 6.32
N ALA A 64 -1.59 10.02 5.04
CA ALA A 64 -1.31 11.37 4.56
C ALA A 64 -2.55 12.27 4.64
N ASP A 65 -2.34 13.59 4.56
CA ASP A 65 -3.43 14.58 4.64
C ASP A 65 -4.54 14.30 3.62
N GLY A 66 -5.77 14.18 4.13
CA GLY A 66 -6.96 13.93 3.30
C GLY A 66 -7.11 12.49 2.81
N ILE A 67 -6.29 11.55 3.30
CA ILE A 67 -6.46 10.11 3.06
C ILE A 67 -7.26 9.50 4.21
N ASP A 68 -8.34 8.80 3.86
CA ASP A 68 -9.06 7.94 4.81
C ASP A 68 -8.31 6.61 4.98
N ALA A 69 -7.77 6.38 6.17
CA ALA A 69 -6.96 5.19 6.47
C ALA A 69 -7.74 3.88 6.28
N THR A 70 -9.03 3.87 6.61
CA THR A 70 -9.89 2.69 6.45
C THR A 70 -10.04 2.33 4.98
N THR A 71 -10.37 3.30 4.13
CA THR A 71 -10.51 3.14 2.69
C THR A 71 -9.18 2.71 2.05
N ALA A 72 -8.07 3.34 2.45
CA ALA A 72 -6.73 2.96 1.99
C ALA A 72 -6.39 1.52 2.37
N GLY A 73 -6.58 1.13 3.63
CA GLY A 73 -6.31 -0.23 4.11
C GLY A 73 -7.16 -1.28 3.39
N ARG A 74 -8.45 -1.00 3.15
CA ARG A 74 -9.35 -1.88 2.39
C ARG A 74 -8.92 -2.02 0.93
N HIS A 75 -8.53 -0.92 0.29
CA HIS A 75 -8.04 -0.92 -1.08
C HIS A 75 -6.75 -1.75 -1.22
N LEU A 76 -5.75 -1.49 -0.39
CA LEU A 76 -4.51 -2.28 -0.39
C LEU A 76 -4.79 -3.76 -0.10
N SER A 77 -5.70 -4.07 0.84
CA SER A 77 -6.09 -5.44 1.17
C SER A 77 -6.70 -6.19 -0.01
N ALA A 78 -7.54 -5.53 -0.81
CA ALA A 78 -8.14 -6.13 -2.01
C ALA A 78 -7.07 -6.55 -3.02
N ILE A 79 -6.10 -5.66 -3.30
CA ILE A 79 -4.97 -5.93 -4.19
C ILE A 79 -4.09 -7.05 -3.62
N GLN A 80 -3.76 -6.97 -2.33
CA GLN A 80 -2.88 -7.92 -1.65
C GLN A 80 -3.43 -9.35 -1.63
N ARG A 81 -4.76 -9.50 -1.52
CA ARG A 81 -5.46 -10.80 -1.44
C ARG A 81 -5.89 -11.37 -2.79
N SER A 82 -5.90 -10.57 -3.86
CA SER A 82 -6.25 -11.05 -5.19
C SER A 82 -5.24 -12.05 -5.72
N PHE A 83 -5.71 -13.06 -6.46
CA PHE A 83 -4.85 -14.04 -7.16
C PHE A 83 -4.67 -13.72 -8.65
N GLU A 84 -5.32 -12.67 -9.16
CA GLU A 84 -5.35 -12.30 -10.58
C GLU A 84 -4.01 -11.75 -11.11
N PRO A 85 -3.36 -10.75 -10.46
CA PRO A 85 -2.11 -10.20 -10.98
C PRO A 85 -0.90 -11.09 -10.65
N LYS A 86 0.14 -10.97 -11.48
CA LYS A 86 1.46 -11.53 -11.19
C LYS A 86 1.97 -11.01 -9.84
N HIS A 87 2.75 -11.85 -9.15
CA HIS A 87 3.27 -11.51 -7.82
C HIS A 87 4.03 -10.17 -7.81
N GLU A 88 4.96 -9.96 -8.75
CA GLU A 88 5.74 -8.73 -8.87
C GLU A 88 4.88 -7.47 -9.04
N HIS A 89 3.84 -7.55 -9.88
CA HIS A 89 2.92 -6.44 -10.12
C HIS A 89 2.13 -6.09 -8.85
N LYS A 90 1.67 -7.10 -8.12
CA LYS A 90 0.99 -6.93 -6.83
C LYS A 90 1.90 -6.26 -5.80
N MET A 91 3.15 -6.72 -5.68
CA MET A 91 4.13 -6.15 -4.76
C MET A 91 4.38 -4.68 -5.08
N ALA A 92 4.67 -4.38 -6.35
CA ALA A 92 4.93 -3.02 -6.81
C ALA A 92 3.71 -2.11 -6.58
N ALA A 93 2.51 -2.58 -6.89
CA ALA A 93 1.28 -1.83 -6.71
C ALA A 93 1.00 -1.51 -5.23
N VAL A 94 1.04 -2.51 -4.35
CA VAL A 94 0.77 -2.30 -2.92
C VAL A 94 1.83 -1.38 -2.30
N ALA A 95 3.12 -1.59 -2.61
CA ALA A 95 4.19 -0.76 -2.08
C ALA A 95 4.09 0.69 -2.56
N TRP A 96 3.86 0.91 -3.86
CA TRP A 96 3.73 2.24 -4.42
C TRP A 96 2.49 2.96 -3.87
N LEU A 97 1.32 2.34 -3.87
CA LEU A 97 0.10 2.95 -3.33
C LEU A 97 0.22 3.24 -1.83
N ALA A 98 0.82 2.33 -1.04
CA ALA A 98 1.10 2.58 0.37
C ALA A 98 2.00 3.80 0.58
N SER A 99 3.05 3.94 -0.23
CA SER A 99 3.97 5.10 -0.18
C SER A 99 3.30 6.45 -0.45
N ARG A 100 2.17 6.43 -1.16
CA ARG A 100 1.40 7.62 -1.52
C ARG A 100 0.34 7.98 -0.50
N TRP A 101 -0.21 6.97 0.18
CA TRP A 101 -1.37 7.13 1.06
C TRP A 101 -1.00 7.19 2.54
N PHE A 102 0.18 6.68 2.91
CA PHE A 102 0.67 6.67 4.27
C PHE A 102 2.02 7.36 4.36
N VAL A 103 2.19 8.20 5.38
CA VAL A 103 3.47 8.87 5.66
C VAL A 103 4.39 7.97 6.48
N ARG A 104 3.81 7.04 7.26
CA ARG A 104 4.52 6.06 8.07
C ARG A 104 3.64 4.85 8.41
N VAL A 105 4.28 3.71 8.59
CA VAL A 105 3.78 2.54 9.32
C VAL A 105 4.77 2.27 10.44
N SER A 106 4.33 2.22 11.70
CA SER A 106 5.25 2.00 12.83
C SER A 106 4.58 1.32 13.99
N THR A 107 5.37 0.66 14.83
CA THR A 107 4.91 0.16 16.13
C THR A 107 5.15 1.18 17.22
N SER A 108 4.28 1.20 18.24
CA SER A 108 4.40 2.09 19.39
C SER A 108 5.66 1.85 20.24
N ASP A 109 6.21 0.63 20.19
CA ASP A 109 7.46 0.23 20.84
C ASP A 109 8.73 0.54 20.01
N GLY A 110 8.57 1.06 18.79
CA GLY A 110 9.68 1.39 17.89
C GLY A 110 10.41 0.19 17.27
N SER A 111 9.95 -1.04 17.48
CA SER A 111 10.54 -2.26 16.90
C SER A 111 10.44 -2.32 15.36
N TYR A 112 9.52 -1.57 14.76
CA TYR A 112 9.34 -1.49 13.32
C TYR A 112 8.93 -0.08 12.86
N SER A 113 9.48 0.36 11.73
CA SER A 113 9.05 1.57 11.05
C SER A 113 9.27 1.47 9.53
N CYS A 114 8.32 1.97 8.75
CA CYS A 114 8.36 2.15 7.30
C CYS A 114 7.77 3.53 6.96
N PRO A 115 8.50 4.44 6.30
CA PRO A 115 9.93 4.31 6.02
C PRO A 115 10.73 4.26 7.32
N SER A 116 11.85 3.54 7.32
CA SER A 116 12.70 3.26 8.49
C SER A 116 13.34 4.50 9.15
N ARG A 117 13.07 5.71 8.61
CA ARG A 117 13.60 7.01 9.01
C ARG A 117 15.14 7.04 9.02
N LYS A 118 15.71 7.60 7.96
CA LYS A 118 16.77 8.62 8.11
C LYS A 118 16.58 9.75 7.09
N PRO A 119 15.90 10.85 7.43
CA PRO A 119 16.32 12.13 6.91
C PRO A 119 17.63 12.48 7.62
N ALA A 120 18.70 12.72 6.84
CA ALA A 120 19.88 13.41 7.35
C ALA A 120 19.46 14.81 7.82
N SER A 121 20.03 15.23 8.95
CA SER A 121 20.13 16.64 9.32
C SER A 121 20.88 17.43 8.24
#